data_AF-A0AA37P3Z4-F1
#
_entry.id   AF-A0AA37P3Z4-F1
#
_cell.length_a   1.000
_cell.length_b   1.000
_cell.length_c   1.000
_cell.angle_alpha   90.00
_cell.angle_beta   90.00
_cell.angle_gamma   90.00
#
_symmetry.space_group_name_H-M   'P 1'
#
loop_
_entity.id
_entity.type
_entity.pdbx_description
1 polymer ?
#
loop_
_entity_poly.entity_id
_entity_poly.type
_entity_poly.pdbx_seq_one_letter_code
_entity_poly.pdbx_strand_id
1 'polypeptide(L)'
;MAIHKIKIFSGRGSEYLAEKIAASFGTTLGQSEVLRFSDGEFQPCYNESIRGCTVFIIQSTFPPSDNLMELLMMIDAARRASAYKVVAVIPYFGWARQDRKDRPRVPIGAKLVANLLMAAGVDRVMTMDLHADQIQGFFDVPVDALYASGIFIPYIESLKIEDLSIAAPDMGGAKRANTYAKLLGTPIIISHKERAKANVVGKMTAIGEVEGRNILIVDDMIDTAGTICMAADMLMSRGAKSVRAAITHPVLSGPAYERINDSALEEVIVTDTIPLNSDKDLHKFTVLTIADMFADVIERVHNYKEISSIFFK
;
A
#
# COMPACT_ATOMS: atom_id res chain seq x y z
N MET A 1 16.25 30.95 -4.00
CA MET A 1 16.13 29.65 -4.71
C MET A 1 14.97 29.77 -5.68
N ALA A 2 15.15 29.38 -6.93
CA ALA A 2 14.01 29.31 -7.86
C ALA A 2 13.05 28.22 -7.33
N ILE A 3 11.82 28.58 -7.01
CA ILE A 3 10.77 27.61 -6.67
C ILE A 3 10.35 26.99 -8.01
N HIS A 4 10.73 25.74 -8.24
CA HIS A 4 10.35 24.99 -9.43
C HIS A 4 8.86 24.68 -9.38
N LYS A 5 8.09 25.01 -10.42
CA LYS A 5 6.65 24.73 -10.43
C LYS A 5 6.39 23.23 -10.25
N ILE A 6 5.44 22.89 -9.38
CA ILE A 6 4.97 21.49 -9.22
C ILE A 6 3.96 21.17 -10.32
N LYS A 7 4.02 19.95 -10.83
CA LYS A 7 2.92 19.34 -11.59
C LYS A 7 2.69 17.91 -11.13
N ILE A 8 1.42 17.55 -10.98
CA ILE A 8 0.98 16.21 -10.57
C ILE A 8 0.32 15.55 -11.76
N PHE A 9 0.76 14.35 -12.12
CA PHE A 9 0.18 13.54 -13.19
C PHE A 9 -0.15 12.16 -12.64
N SER A 10 -0.99 11.43 -13.36
CA SER A 10 -1.39 10.08 -13.01
C SER A 10 -1.11 9.13 -14.16
N GLY A 11 -0.74 7.89 -13.83
CA GLY A 11 -1.02 6.79 -14.74
C GLY A 11 -2.50 6.38 -14.63
N ARG A 12 -3.02 5.69 -15.66
CA ARG A 12 -4.44 5.33 -15.76
C ARG A 12 -4.94 4.48 -14.59
N GLY A 13 -4.10 3.56 -14.12
CA GLY A 13 -4.44 2.64 -13.03
C GLY A 13 -4.70 3.36 -11.70
N SER A 14 -4.16 4.56 -11.49
CA SER A 14 -4.25 5.27 -10.21
C SER A 14 -4.97 6.61 -10.28
N GLU A 15 -5.66 6.90 -11.38
CA GLU A 15 -6.36 8.18 -11.57
C GLU A 15 -7.35 8.48 -10.44
N TYR A 16 -8.09 7.46 -10.00
CA TYR A 16 -9.06 7.53 -8.88
C TYR A 16 -8.48 8.07 -7.57
N LEU A 17 -7.18 7.87 -7.33
CA LEU A 17 -6.47 8.35 -6.13
C LEU A 17 -5.68 9.62 -6.44
N ALA A 18 -5.08 9.70 -7.63
CA ALA A 18 -4.31 10.86 -8.06
C ALA A 18 -5.15 12.14 -8.07
N GLU A 19 -6.41 12.06 -8.51
CA GLU A 19 -7.36 13.17 -8.46
C GLU A 19 -7.58 13.67 -7.02
N LYS A 20 -7.76 12.75 -6.06
CA LYS A 20 -7.94 13.08 -4.65
C LYS A 20 -6.69 13.72 -4.05
N ILE A 21 -5.51 13.18 -4.36
CA ILE A 21 -4.22 13.74 -3.90
C ILE A 21 -4.03 15.16 -4.47
N ALA A 22 -4.29 15.36 -5.77
CA ALA A 22 -4.19 16.67 -6.40
C ALA A 22 -5.17 17.67 -5.77
N ALA A 23 -6.42 17.26 -5.54
CA ALA A 23 -7.43 18.09 -4.90
C ALA A 23 -7.05 18.46 -3.46
N SER A 24 -6.56 17.51 -2.67
CA SER A 24 -6.08 17.74 -1.30
C SER A 24 -4.87 18.67 -1.26
N PHE A 25 -3.96 18.56 -2.25
CA PHE A 25 -2.85 19.50 -2.44
C PHE A 25 -3.31 20.92 -2.86
N GLY A 26 -4.57 21.08 -3.31
CA GLY A 26 -5.11 22.36 -3.79
C GLY A 26 -4.85 22.62 -5.27
N THR A 27 -4.75 21.57 -6.09
CA THR A 27 -4.56 21.66 -7.54
C THR A 27 -5.37 20.61 -8.30
N THR A 28 -5.20 20.53 -9.62
CA THR A 28 -5.76 19.47 -10.48
C THR A 28 -4.64 18.70 -11.13
N LEU A 29 -4.96 17.52 -11.68
CA LEU A 29 -3.99 16.79 -12.49
C LEU A 29 -3.58 17.62 -13.71
N GLY A 30 -2.30 17.48 -14.07
CA GLY A 30 -1.77 18.01 -15.32
C GLY A 30 -2.34 17.27 -16.52
N GLN A 31 -2.24 17.89 -17.69
CA GLN A 31 -2.78 17.34 -18.93
C GLN A 31 -1.81 16.28 -19.49
N SER A 32 -2.25 15.02 -19.48
CA SER A 32 -1.57 13.91 -20.14
C SER A 32 -2.58 12.96 -20.76
N GLU A 33 -2.15 12.21 -21.78
CA GLU A 33 -2.95 11.18 -22.42
C GLU A 33 -2.11 9.93 -22.64
N VAL A 34 -2.77 8.80 -22.91
CA VAL A 34 -2.10 7.55 -23.28
C VAL A 34 -2.66 7.09 -24.62
N LEU A 35 -1.83 7.18 -25.67
CA LEU A 35 -2.15 6.63 -26.97
C LEU A 35 -2.03 5.10 -26.91
N ARG A 36 -2.99 4.37 -27.49
CA ARG A 36 -2.96 2.90 -27.55
C ARG A 36 -2.88 2.43 -28.99
N PHE A 37 -1.89 1.60 -29.28
CA PHE A 37 -1.70 0.98 -30.59
C PHE A 37 -2.47 -0.35 -30.65
N SER A 38 -2.75 -0.82 -31.86
CA SER A 38 -3.60 -2.01 -32.10
C SER A 38 -2.97 -3.33 -31.62
N ASP A 39 -1.65 -3.37 -31.47
CA ASP A 39 -0.87 -4.52 -30.99
C ASP A 39 -0.79 -4.60 -29.45
N GLY A 40 -1.37 -3.63 -28.73
CA GLY A 40 -1.37 -3.57 -27.28
C GLY A 40 -0.28 -2.68 -26.70
N GLU A 41 0.67 -2.18 -27.51
CA GLU A 41 1.57 -1.12 -27.07
C GLU A 41 0.80 0.15 -26.74
N PHE A 42 1.39 1.00 -25.90
CA PHE A 42 0.83 2.28 -25.55
C PHE A 42 1.93 3.30 -25.28
N GLN A 43 1.59 4.58 -25.42
CA GLN A 43 2.52 5.68 -25.28
C GLN A 43 1.89 6.79 -24.44
N PRO A 44 2.34 7.01 -23.19
CA PRO A 44 1.94 8.16 -22.42
C PRO A 44 2.61 9.44 -22.97
N CYS A 45 1.83 10.52 -23.03
CA CYS A 45 2.23 11.81 -23.56
C CYS A 45 1.81 12.93 -22.58
N TYR A 46 2.70 13.92 -22.37
CA TYR A 46 2.37 15.15 -21.67
C TYR A 46 1.84 16.18 -22.66
N ASN A 47 0.60 16.64 -22.46
CA ASN A 47 -0.07 17.62 -23.32
C ASN A 47 0.19 19.07 -22.91
N GLU A 48 1.13 19.28 -21.99
CA GLU A 48 1.57 20.59 -21.53
C GLU A 48 3.06 20.60 -21.20
N SER A 49 3.68 21.79 -21.24
CA SER A 49 5.10 21.92 -20.94
C SER A 49 5.41 21.60 -19.47
N ILE A 50 6.32 20.67 -19.25
CA ILE A 50 6.83 20.28 -17.92
C ILE A 50 8.30 20.67 -17.72
N ARG A 51 8.87 21.46 -18.65
CA ARG A 51 10.27 21.90 -18.61
C ARG A 51 10.57 22.66 -17.31
N GLY A 52 11.59 22.22 -16.59
CA GLY A 52 12.04 22.84 -15.34
C GLY A 52 11.08 22.65 -14.16
N CYS A 53 10.00 21.89 -14.31
CA CYS A 53 9.05 21.59 -13.24
C CYS A 53 9.54 20.40 -12.37
N THR A 54 9.09 20.35 -11.13
CA THR A 54 9.13 19.11 -10.32
C THR A 54 7.86 18.33 -10.62
N VAL A 55 8.02 17.18 -11.27
CA VAL A 55 6.92 16.33 -11.75
C VAL A 55 6.69 15.21 -10.74
N PHE A 56 5.48 15.09 -10.22
CA PHE A 56 5.04 13.96 -9.41
C PHE A 56 4.14 13.07 -10.27
N ILE A 57 4.46 11.78 -10.37
CA ILE A 57 3.69 10.81 -11.14
C ILE A 57 3.07 9.82 -10.15
N ILE A 58 1.76 9.85 -10.01
CA ILE A 58 1.00 8.98 -9.11
C ILE A 58 0.60 7.72 -9.87
N GLN A 59 1.17 6.58 -9.51
CA GLN A 59 0.86 5.30 -10.12
C GLN A 59 1.28 4.14 -9.19
N SER A 60 0.31 3.50 -8.55
CA SER A 60 0.49 2.19 -7.94
C SER A 60 0.78 1.14 -9.01
N THR A 61 1.53 0.11 -8.65
CA THR A 61 2.00 -0.94 -9.59
C THR A 61 1.33 -2.30 -9.32
N PHE A 62 0.04 -2.26 -8.98
CA PHE A 62 -0.79 -3.46 -8.92
C PHE A 62 -1.06 -4.01 -10.33
N PRO A 63 -1.42 -5.30 -10.49
CA PRO A 63 -1.67 -5.89 -11.80
C PRO A 63 -2.70 -5.10 -12.63
N PRO A 64 -2.53 -5.00 -13.96
CA PRO A 64 -1.53 -5.68 -14.79
C PRO A 64 -0.13 -5.04 -14.75
N SER A 65 0.86 -5.70 -15.37
CA SER A 65 2.23 -5.17 -15.53
C SER A 65 2.28 -3.83 -16.28
N ASP A 66 1.26 -3.53 -17.08
CA ASP A 66 1.12 -2.29 -17.83
C ASP A 66 1.17 -1.07 -16.90
N ASN A 67 0.69 -1.16 -15.66
CA ASN A 67 0.80 -0.07 -14.68
C ASN A 67 2.26 0.30 -14.39
N LEU A 68 3.14 -0.70 -14.29
CA LEU A 68 4.58 -0.48 -14.13
C LEU A 68 5.20 0.06 -15.41
N MET A 69 4.88 -0.53 -16.57
CA MET A 69 5.44 -0.06 -17.85
C MET A 69 5.04 1.39 -18.14
N GLU A 70 3.78 1.76 -17.87
CA GLU A 70 3.28 3.12 -18.01
C GLU A 70 4.03 4.10 -17.11
N LEU A 71 4.25 3.75 -15.84
CA LEU A 71 5.05 4.56 -14.93
C LEU A 71 6.48 4.78 -15.47
N LEU A 72 7.14 3.71 -15.93
CA LEU A 72 8.49 3.80 -16.50
C LEU A 72 8.54 4.72 -17.72
N MET A 73 7.55 4.62 -18.63
CA MET A 73 7.46 5.45 -19.82
C MET A 73 7.14 6.91 -19.48
N MET A 74 6.26 7.17 -18.50
CA MET A 74 5.98 8.53 -18.03
C MET A 74 7.23 9.18 -17.41
N ILE A 75 8.01 8.43 -16.62
CA ILE A 75 9.27 8.91 -16.05
C ILE A 75 10.27 9.27 -17.16
N ASP A 76 10.48 8.37 -18.14
CA ASP A 76 11.40 8.62 -19.27
C ASP A 76 10.93 9.82 -20.12
N ALA A 77 9.63 9.92 -20.41
CA ALA A 77 9.05 11.05 -21.13
C ALA A 77 9.27 12.38 -20.38
N ALA A 78 9.09 12.40 -19.05
CA ALA A 78 9.30 13.59 -18.24
C ALA A 78 10.75 14.05 -18.25
N ARG A 79 11.68 13.10 -18.13
CA ARG A 79 13.12 13.35 -18.22
C ARG A 79 13.51 13.93 -19.58
N ARG A 80 13.04 13.33 -20.68
CA ARG A 80 13.31 13.82 -22.05
C ARG A 80 12.68 15.19 -22.32
N ALA A 81 11.53 15.48 -21.71
CA ALA A 81 10.90 16.79 -21.74
C ALA A 81 11.58 17.84 -20.85
N SER A 82 12.74 17.51 -20.25
CA SER A 82 13.54 18.40 -19.41
C SER A 82 12.84 18.84 -18.13
N ALA A 83 12.07 17.94 -17.48
CA ALA A 83 11.66 18.13 -16.09
C ALA A 83 12.90 18.38 -15.21
N TYR A 84 12.75 19.21 -14.18
CA TYR A 84 13.83 19.46 -13.23
C TYR A 84 14.06 18.25 -12.32
N LYS A 85 12.96 17.65 -11.84
CA LYS A 85 12.95 16.41 -11.05
C LYS A 85 11.71 15.58 -11.38
N VAL A 86 11.84 14.26 -11.32
CA VAL A 86 10.75 13.30 -11.48
C VAL A 86 10.62 12.46 -10.21
N VAL A 87 9.48 12.60 -9.52
CA VAL A 87 9.15 11.87 -8.30
C VAL A 87 8.09 10.82 -8.64
N ALA A 88 8.40 9.55 -8.43
CA ALA A 88 7.43 8.48 -8.57
C ALA A 88 6.68 8.30 -7.24
N VAL A 89 5.38 8.56 -7.25
CA VAL A 89 4.47 8.33 -6.12
C VAL A 89 3.77 7.01 -6.39
N ILE A 90 4.18 5.95 -5.68
CA ILE A 90 3.77 4.56 -5.89
C ILE A 90 3.07 4.07 -4.60
N PRO A 91 1.80 4.41 -4.36
CA PRO A 91 1.13 4.06 -3.11
C PRO A 91 1.18 2.56 -2.78
N TYR A 92 0.98 1.69 -3.78
CA TYR A 92 1.27 0.26 -3.71
C TYR A 92 2.45 -0.12 -4.59
N PHE A 93 3.55 -0.57 -3.97
CA PHE A 93 4.73 -1.08 -4.65
C PHE A 93 4.58 -2.58 -4.97
N GLY A 94 4.20 -2.89 -6.21
CA GLY A 94 4.12 -4.25 -6.74
C GLY A 94 5.47 -4.97 -6.68
N TRP A 95 5.43 -6.30 -6.72
CA TRP A 95 6.60 -7.18 -6.60
C TRP A 95 7.35 -7.13 -5.25
N ALA A 96 6.90 -6.33 -4.28
CA ALA A 96 7.54 -6.17 -2.96
C ALA A 96 7.72 -7.49 -2.18
N ARG A 97 6.85 -8.49 -2.40
CA ARG A 97 6.98 -9.83 -1.80
C ARG A 97 8.19 -10.63 -2.32
N GLN A 98 8.84 -10.19 -3.39
CA GLN A 98 10.05 -10.79 -3.96
C GLN A 98 11.29 -9.95 -3.58
N ASP A 99 11.50 -9.76 -2.27
CA ASP A 99 12.56 -8.96 -1.66
C ASP A 99 13.89 -9.73 -1.47
N ARG A 100 13.87 -11.06 -1.55
CA ARG A 100 15.05 -11.90 -1.40
C ARG A 100 14.92 -13.19 -2.21
N LYS A 101 16.03 -13.93 -2.31
CA LYS A 101 16.01 -15.31 -2.82
C LYS A 101 15.56 -16.24 -1.70
N ASP A 102 14.30 -16.66 -1.75
CA ASP A 102 13.72 -17.65 -0.83
C ASP A 102 14.11 -19.09 -1.21
N ARG A 103 14.47 -19.32 -2.47
CA ARG A 103 14.96 -20.60 -3.01
C ARG A 103 15.99 -20.39 -4.13
N PRO A 104 16.72 -21.44 -4.56
CA PRO A 104 17.66 -21.31 -5.68
C PRO A 104 16.97 -20.85 -6.98
N ARG A 105 17.69 -20.03 -7.77
CA ARG A 105 17.33 -19.65 -9.16
C ARG A 105 16.03 -18.84 -9.32
N VAL A 106 15.67 -18.03 -8.33
CA VAL A 106 14.56 -17.05 -8.42
C VAL A 106 15.09 -15.62 -8.58
N PRO A 107 14.30 -14.70 -9.18
CA PRO A 107 14.64 -13.28 -9.20
C PRO A 107 14.45 -12.63 -7.82
N ILE A 108 15.03 -11.45 -7.64
CA ILE A 108 14.64 -10.49 -6.60
C ILE A 108 13.82 -9.42 -7.30
N GLY A 109 12.52 -9.67 -7.47
CA GLY A 109 11.61 -8.86 -8.28
C GLY A 109 11.58 -7.39 -7.82
N ALA A 110 11.52 -7.15 -6.51
CA ALA A 110 11.53 -5.78 -5.98
C ALA A 110 12.81 -5.00 -6.34
N LYS A 111 13.98 -5.66 -6.33
CA LYS A 111 15.26 -5.04 -6.75
C LYS A 111 15.29 -4.79 -8.26
N LEU A 112 14.72 -5.68 -9.07
CA LEU A 112 14.60 -5.46 -10.51
C LEU A 112 13.74 -4.22 -10.79
N VAL A 113 12.59 -4.09 -10.15
CA VAL A 113 11.70 -2.92 -10.31
C VAL A 113 12.40 -1.63 -9.87
N ALA A 114 13.11 -1.65 -8.74
CA ALA A 114 13.91 -0.51 -8.29
C ALA A 114 14.95 -0.08 -9.35
N ASN A 115 15.67 -1.04 -9.92
CA ASN A 115 16.64 -0.77 -10.98
C ASN A 115 15.99 -0.20 -12.24
N LEU A 116 14.82 -0.69 -12.63
CA LEU A 116 14.08 -0.17 -13.79
C LEU A 116 13.64 1.28 -13.59
N LEU A 117 13.10 1.62 -12.41
CA LEU A 117 12.70 2.98 -12.07
C LEU A 117 13.89 3.95 -12.11
N MET A 118 15.05 3.53 -11.54
CA MET A 118 16.28 4.32 -11.60
C MET A 118 16.80 4.46 -13.04
N ALA A 119 16.73 3.39 -13.85
CA ALA A 119 17.14 3.44 -15.25
C ALA A 119 16.26 4.37 -16.09
N ALA A 120 14.94 4.39 -15.85
CA ALA A 120 14.02 5.35 -16.46
C ALA A 120 14.36 6.80 -16.07
N GLY A 121 14.94 7.01 -14.89
CA GLY A 121 15.46 8.29 -14.42
C GLY A 121 14.61 8.94 -13.35
N VAL A 122 14.06 8.15 -12.43
CA VAL A 122 13.41 8.68 -11.23
C VAL A 122 14.44 9.36 -10.30
N ASP A 123 14.09 10.50 -9.71
CA ASP A 123 14.93 11.23 -8.75
C ASP A 123 14.59 10.92 -7.29
N ARG A 124 13.37 10.42 -7.03
CA ARG A 124 12.84 10.09 -5.70
C ARG A 124 11.63 9.17 -5.82
N VAL A 125 11.46 8.27 -4.86
CA VAL A 125 10.27 7.42 -4.75
C VAL A 125 9.51 7.75 -3.47
N MET A 126 8.19 7.85 -3.55
CA MET A 126 7.27 7.90 -2.41
C MET A 126 6.38 6.68 -2.47
N THR A 127 6.25 5.95 -1.37
CA THR A 127 5.45 4.70 -1.31
C THR A 127 4.82 4.56 0.06
N MET A 128 3.84 3.66 0.23
CA MET A 128 3.28 3.33 1.53
C MET A 128 3.52 1.86 1.87
N ASP A 129 3.75 1.55 3.16
CA ASP A 129 3.87 0.22 3.76
C ASP A 129 4.53 -0.84 2.87
N LEU A 130 5.80 -0.61 2.54
CA LEU A 130 6.62 -1.61 1.86
C LEU A 130 6.56 -2.94 2.62
N HIS A 131 6.38 -4.04 1.87
CA HIS A 131 6.33 -5.39 2.45
C HIS A 131 7.56 -5.70 3.33
N ALA A 132 8.72 -5.19 2.93
CA ALA A 132 9.94 -5.20 3.70
C ALA A 132 10.58 -3.81 3.70
N ASP A 133 10.86 -3.27 4.89
CA ASP A 133 11.50 -1.95 5.08
C ASP A 133 12.83 -1.85 4.30
N GLN A 134 13.54 -2.97 4.14
CA GLN A 134 14.83 -3.07 3.46
C GLN A 134 14.76 -2.74 1.97
N ILE A 135 13.58 -2.75 1.35
CA ILE A 135 13.40 -2.36 -0.05
C ILE A 135 13.86 -0.92 -0.28
N GLN A 136 13.82 -0.05 0.74
CA GLN A 136 14.40 1.29 0.64
C GLN A 136 15.89 1.26 0.24
N GLY A 137 16.65 0.26 0.72
CA GLY A 137 18.05 0.05 0.36
C GLY A 137 18.28 -0.54 -1.04
N PHE A 138 17.22 -0.83 -1.80
CA PHE A 138 17.35 -1.21 -3.21
C PHE A 138 17.47 -0.01 -4.14
N PHE A 139 17.16 1.18 -3.66
CA PHE A 139 17.26 2.43 -4.40
C PHE A 139 18.52 3.19 -4.00
N ASP A 140 19.18 3.79 -4.98
CA ASP A 140 20.27 4.75 -4.79
C ASP A 140 19.76 6.20 -4.73
N VAL A 141 18.45 6.39 -4.93
CA VAL A 141 17.73 7.65 -4.78
C VAL A 141 16.95 7.68 -3.46
N PRO A 142 16.59 8.85 -2.92
CA PRO A 142 15.77 8.94 -1.71
C PRO A 142 14.42 8.21 -1.88
N VAL A 143 14.05 7.46 -0.84
CA VAL A 143 12.75 6.78 -0.74
C VAL A 143 12.04 7.27 0.52
N ASP A 144 10.86 7.85 0.34
CA ASP A 144 9.95 8.21 1.43
C ASP A 144 8.92 7.08 1.57
N ALA A 145 9.14 6.18 2.52
CA ALA A 145 8.23 5.09 2.83
C ALA A 145 7.27 5.51 3.96
N LEU A 146 6.02 5.77 3.59
CA LEU A 146 4.94 6.18 4.49
C LEU A 146 4.31 4.96 5.17
N TYR A 147 3.66 5.19 6.31
CA TYR A 147 3.01 4.13 7.09
C TYR A 147 1.52 4.43 7.27
N ALA A 148 0.65 3.46 6.97
CA ALA A 148 -0.78 3.62 7.15
C ALA A 148 -1.20 3.71 8.62
N SER A 149 -0.29 3.48 9.57
CA SER A 149 -0.53 3.72 11.00
C SER A 149 -0.99 5.14 11.27
N GLY A 150 -0.49 6.14 10.52
CA GLY A 150 -0.96 7.53 10.64
C GLY A 150 -2.42 7.76 10.23
N ILE A 151 -3.07 6.80 9.57
CA ILE A 151 -4.48 6.84 9.17
C ILE A 151 -5.30 5.88 10.02
N PHE A 152 -4.82 4.65 10.20
CA PHE A 152 -5.53 3.62 10.94
C PHE A 152 -5.61 3.93 12.43
N ILE A 153 -4.56 4.46 13.06
CA ILE A 153 -4.57 4.73 14.51
C ILE A 153 -5.69 5.73 14.88
N PRO A 154 -5.76 6.93 14.27
CA PRO A 154 -6.85 7.88 14.56
C PRO A 154 -8.24 7.30 14.30
N TYR A 155 -8.40 6.51 13.23
CA TYR A 155 -9.66 5.86 12.91
C TYR A 155 -10.06 4.86 13.99
N ILE A 156 -9.17 3.96 14.39
CA ILE A 156 -9.43 2.95 15.42
C ILE A 156 -9.71 3.60 16.78
N GLU A 157 -8.98 4.64 17.16
CA GLU A 157 -9.24 5.40 18.40
C GLU A 157 -10.64 6.02 18.38
N SER A 158 -11.11 6.52 17.23
CA SER A 158 -12.44 7.10 17.07
C SER A 158 -13.58 6.10 17.32
N LEU A 159 -13.33 4.81 17.08
CA LEU A 159 -14.31 3.74 17.30
C LEU A 159 -14.50 3.41 18.79
N LYS A 160 -13.58 3.82 19.67
CA LYS A 160 -13.63 3.61 21.14
C LYS A 160 -13.89 2.14 21.51
N ILE A 161 -13.19 1.22 20.84
CA ILE A 161 -13.36 -0.23 21.04
C ILE A 161 -12.81 -0.63 22.42
N GLU A 162 -13.70 -1.12 23.29
CA GLU A 162 -13.32 -1.67 24.60
C GLU A 162 -12.59 -3.01 24.47
N ASP A 163 -11.75 -3.36 25.45
CA ASP A 163 -11.01 -4.63 25.49
C ASP A 163 -10.24 -4.96 24.19
N LEU A 164 -9.75 -3.93 23.49
CA LEU A 164 -9.06 -4.09 22.22
C LEU A 164 -7.75 -4.88 22.39
N SER A 165 -7.47 -5.73 21.41
CA SER A 165 -6.18 -6.37 21.19
C SER A 165 -5.79 -6.35 19.73
N ILE A 166 -4.50 -6.19 19.47
CA ILE A 166 -3.94 -6.20 18.12
C ILE A 166 -3.44 -7.60 17.79
N ALA A 167 -3.86 -8.15 16.67
CA ALA A 167 -3.43 -9.45 16.21
C ALA A 167 -2.54 -9.36 14.97
N ALA A 168 -1.49 -10.18 14.93
CA ALA A 168 -0.78 -10.51 13.69
C ALA A 168 -1.39 -11.79 13.07
N PRO A 169 -1.68 -11.80 11.76
CA PRO A 169 -2.20 -13.00 11.09
C PRO A 169 -1.14 -14.09 10.94
N ASP A 170 0.14 -13.74 10.98
CA ASP A 170 1.25 -14.69 11.03
C ASP A 170 2.49 -14.10 11.76
N MET A 171 3.57 -14.87 11.82
CA MET A 171 4.83 -14.46 12.46
C MET A 171 5.53 -13.31 11.72
N GLY A 172 5.33 -13.17 10.42
CA GLY A 172 5.96 -12.10 9.61
C GLY A 172 5.38 -10.74 9.95
N GLY A 173 4.08 -10.66 10.23
CA GLY A 173 3.38 -9.44 10.65
C GLY A 173 3.60 -9.04 12.12
N ALA A 174 4.27 -9.85 12.93
CA ALA A 174 4.37 -9.64 14.39
C ALA A 174 5.01 -8.28 14.77
N LYS A 175 6.04 -7.85 14.05
CA LYS A 175 6.68 -6.54 14.30
C LYS A 175 5.70 -5.39 14.06
N ARG A 176 4.91 -5.46 12.99
CA ARG A 176 3.89 -4.46 12.64
C ARG A 176 2.78 -4.42 13.69
N ALA A 177 2.21 -5.58 14.02
CA ALA A 177 1.20 -5.69 15.06
C ALA A 177 1.69 -5.12 16.41
N ASN A 178 2.96 -5.33 16.77
CA ASN A 178 3.55 -4.79 17.99
C ASN A 178 3.67 -3.26 17.98
N THR A 179 3.98 -2.64 16.84
CA THR A 179 3.95 -1.17 16.71
C THR A 179 2.54 -0.65 16.96
N TYR A 180 1.52 -1.23 16.32
CA TYR A 180 0.12 -0.83 16.54
C TYR A 180 -0.33 -1.04 17.99
N ALA A 181 0.03 -2.17 18.60
CA ALA A 181 -0.26 -2.47 19.99
C ALA A 181 0.32 -1.42 20.94
N LYS A 182 1.57 -0.99 20.71
CA LYS A 182 2.22 0.06 21.50
C LYS A 182 1.54 1.42 21.33
N LEU A 183 1.21 1.80 20.10
CA LEU A 183 0.56 3.08 19.81
C LEU A 183 -0.84 3.17 20.43
N LEU A 184 -1.59 2.07 20.42
CA LEU A 184 -2.94 1.99 20.99
C LEU A 184 -2.96 1.63 22.48
N GLY A 185 -1.81 1.30 23.08
CA GLY A 185 -1.74 0.85 24.48
C GLY A 185 -2.48 -0.46 24.76
N THR A 186 -2.47 -1.41 23.81
CA THR A 186 -3.25 -2.66 23.87
C THR A 186 -2.37 -3.92 23.86
N PRO A 187 -2.87 -5.08 24.33
CA PRO A 187 -2.14 -6.35 24.24
C PRO A 187 -2.05 -6.84 22.79
N ILE A 188 -0.95 -7.56 22.50
CA ILE A 188 -0.72 -8.22 21.21
C ILE A 188 -1.08 -9.70 21.26
N ILE A 189 -1.65 -10.20 20.16
CA ILE A 189 -1.91 -11.61 19.87
C ILE A 189 -1.13 -11.96 18.61
N ILE A 190 -0.42 -13.09 18.60
CA ILE A 190 0.30 -13.57 17.41
C ILE A 190 -0.30 -14.89 16.99
N SER A 191 -0.79 -14.95 15.75
CA SER A 191 -1.27 -16.18 15.17
C SER A 191 -0.12 -16.92 14.49
N HIS A 192 -0.03 -18.23 14.69
CA HIS A 192 0.97 -19.09 14.05
C HIS A 192 0.26 -20.16 13.23
N LYS A 193 0.51 -20.14 11.91
CA LYS A 193 0.02 -21.17 11.00
C LYS A 193 1.05 -22.28 10.84
N GLU A 194 0.75 -23.45 11.39
CA GLU A 194 1.53 -24.64 11.12
C GLU A 194 1.17 -25.14 9.71
N ARG A 195 2.14 -25.08 8.79
CA ARG A 195 1.96 -25.58 7.43
C ARG A 195 2.06 -27.11 7.46
N ALA A 196 0.92 -27.79 7.49
CA ALA A 196 0.87 -29.23 7.23
C ALA A 196 1.26 -29.53 5.77
N LYS A 197 1.61 -30.78 5.47
CA LYS A 197 1.95 -31.26 4.10
C LYS A 197 0.87 -30.88 3.08
N ALA A 198 1.24 -30.89 1.79
CA ALA A 198 0.31 -30.68 0.68
C ALA A 198 -0.99 -31.49 0.89
N ASN A 199 -2.15 -30.82 0.77
CA ASN A 199 -3.52 -31.34 0.95
C ASN A 199 -4.06 -31.49 2.38
N VAL A 200 -3.41 -30.95 3.41
CA VAL A 200 -3.99 -30.85 4.77
C VAL A 200 -4.21 -29.37 5.12
N VAL A 201 -5.42 -29.03 5.58
CA VAL A 201 -5.72 -27.69 6.10
C VAL A 201 -4.79 -27.44 7.31
N GLY A 202 -3.94 -26.42 7.20
CA GLY A 202 -2.98 -26.10 8.26
C GLY A 202 -3.67 -25.76 9.58
N LYS A 203 -3.03 -26.11 10.70
CA LYS A 203 -3.53 -25.78 12.05
C LYS A 203 -3.09 -24.36 12.41
N MET A 204 -4.03 -23.53 12.89
CA MET A 204 -3.74 -22.18 13.39
C MET A 204 -3.71 -22.20 14.91
N THR A 205 -2.68 -21.63 15.52
CA THR A 205 -2.61 -21.39 16.97
C THR A 205 -2.50 -19.89 17.25
N ALA A 206 -3.04 -19.43 18.37
CA ALA A 206 -2.86 -18.07 18.86
C ALA A 206 -1.98 -18.07 20.12
N ILE A 207 -1.07 -17.10 20.18
CA ILE A 207 -0.23 -16.78 21.35
C ILE A 207 -0.70 -15.41 21.86
N GLY A 208 -1.24 -15.37 23.08
CA GLY A 208 -1.88 -14.19 23.67
C GLY A 208 -3.27 -14.52 24.19
N GLU A 209 -3.83 -13.63 25.01
CA GLU A 209 -5.19 -13.78 25.55
C GLU A 209 -6.23 -13.36 24.51
N VAL A 210 -7.20 -14.25 24.22
CA VAL A 210 -8.20 -14.06 23.15
C VAL A 210 -9.60 -13.90 23.73
N GLU A 211 -9.91 -14.60 24.82
CA GLU A 211 -11.26 -14.69 25.34
C GLU A 211 -11.75 -13.32 25.84
N GLY A 212 -12.96 -12.94 25.45
CA GLY A 212 -13.59 -11.68 25.86
C GLY A 212 -12.98 -10.42 25.23
N ARG A 213 -12.10 -10.53 24.23
CA ARG A 213 -11.44 -9.37 23.60
C ARG A 213 -12.05 -9.00 22.26
N ASN A 214 -12.03 -7.71 21.93
CA ASN A 214 -12.26 -7.24 20.55
C ASN A 214 -10.92 -7.22 19.84
N ILE A 215 -10.82 -7.83 18.67
CA ILE A 215 -9.53 -8.05 18.01
C ILE A 215 -9.46 -7.30 16.69
N LEU A 216 -8.37 -6.56 16.49
CA LEU A 216 -8.02 -5.97 15.22
C LEU A 216 -6.79 -6.68 14.66
N ILE A 217 -6.98 -7.43 13.58
CA ILE A 217 -5.87 -8.02 12.82
C ILE A 217 -5.23 -6.92 11.96
N VAL A 218 -3.91 -6.77 12.02
CA VAL A 218 -3.17 -5.77 11.21
C VAL A 218 -2.20 -6.46 10.26
N ASP A 219 -2.24 -6.08 8.98
CA ASP A 219 -1.29 -6.57 7.97
C ASP A 219 -1.00 -5.50 6.90
N ASP A 220 0.08 -5.64 6.12
CA ASP A 220 0.39 -4.70 5.03
C ASP A 220 -0.53 -4.91 3.85
N MET A 221 -0.87 -6.16 3.53
CA MET A 221 -1.68 -6.46 2.36
C MET A 221 -2.55 -7.70 2.56
N ILE A 222 -3.66 -7.73 1.83
CA ILE A 222 -4.54 -8.90 1.75
C ILE A 222 -4.66 -9.32 0.29
N ASP A 223 -4.18 -10.53 -0.02
CA ASP A 223 -4.20 -11.09 -1.38
C ASP A 223 -5.41 -12.01 -1.56
N THR A 224 -5.28 -13.32 -1.28
CA THR A 224 -6.39 -14.27 -1.45
C THR A 224 -7.31 -14.38 -0.23
N ALA A 225 -7.15 -13.52 0.78
CA ALA A 225 -7.83 -13.51 2.09
C ALA A 225 -7.74 -14.79 2.97
N GLY A 226 -7.19 -15.90 2.47
CA GLY A 226 -7.24 -17.19 3.16
C GLY A 226 -6.57 -17.25 4.54
N THR A 227 -5.46 -16.54 4.75
CA THR A 227 -4.78 -16.50 6.06
C THR A 227 -5.58 -15.69 7.07
N ILE A 228 -6.06 -14.51 6.67
CA ILE A 228 -6.75 -13.59 7.58
C ILE A 228 -8.14 -14.10 7.97
N CYS A 229 -8.90 -14.67 7.03
CA CYS A 229 -10.19 -15.30 7.35
C CYS A 229 -10.01 -16.48 8.31
N MET A 230 -9.03 -17.36 8.07
CA MET A 230 -8.71 -18.46 8.98
C MET A 230 -8.29 -17.97 10.38
N ALA A 231 -7.53 -16.87 10.45
CA ALA A 231 -7.19 -16.26 11.73
C ALA A 231 -8.45 -15.71 12.43
N ALA A 232 -9.32 -15.01 11.70
CA ALA A 232 -10.56 -14.46 12.27
C ALA A 232 -11.49 -15.56 12.80
N ASP A 233 -11.74 -16.61 12.03
CA ASP A 233 -12.58 -17.73 12.43
C ASP A 233 -12.00 -18.44 13.67
N MET A 234 -10.67 -18.64 13.70
CA MET A 234 -9.99 -19.23 14.85
C MET A 234 -10.09 -18.36 16.10
N LEU A 235 -9.91 -17.05 15.98
CA LEU A 235 -10.01 -16.11 17.10
C LEU A 235 -11.43 -16.06 17.66
N MET A 236 -12.44 -16.02 16.79
CA MET A 236 -13.85 -16.10 17.21
C MET A 236 -14.16 -17.44 17.90
N SER A 237 -13.65 -18.56 17.39
CA SER A 237 -13.82 -19.88 18.03
C SER A 237 -13.17 -20.00 19.42
N ARG A 238 -12.24 -19.09 19.75
CA ARG A 238 -11.56 -18.99 21.05
C ARG A 238 -12.17 -17.95 21.99
N GLY A 239 -13.36 -17.44 21.66
CA GLY A 239 -14.11 -16.54 22.55
C GLY A 239 -13.82 -15.06 22.35
N ALA A 240 -13.23 -14.65 21.23
CA ALA A 240 -13.19 -13.22 20.87
C ALA A 240 -14.62 -12.64 20.77
N LYS A 241 -14.80 -11.39 21.20
CA LYS A 241 -16.08 -10.66 21.09
C LYS A 241 -16.37 -10.24 19.65
N SER A 242 -15.33 -9.78 18.94
CA SER A 242 -15.37 -9.42 17.52
C SER A 242 -13.99 -9.53 16.91
N VAL A 243 -13.93 -9.67 15.58
CA VAL A 243 -12.68 -9.58 14.82
C VAL A 243 -12.86 -8.63 13.64
N ARG A 244 -11.97 -7.64 13.55
CA ARG A 244 -11.80 -6.72 12.42
C ARG A 244 -10.43 -6.90 11.80
N ALA A 245 -10.24 -6.35 10.60
CA ALA A 245 -8.95 -6.26 9.95
C ALA A 245 -8.63 -4.82 9.53
N ALA A 246 -7.40 -4.36 9.73
CA ALA A 246 -6.86 -3.13 9.14
C ALA A 246 -5.71 -3.49 8.21
N ILE A 247 -5.88 -3.21 6.91
CA ILE A 247 -4.99 -3.68 5.85
C ILE A 247 -4.61 -2.53 4.92
N THR A 248 -3.33 -2.26 4.76
CA THR A 248 -2.92 -1.14 3.90
C THR A 248 -3.31 -1.40 2.44
N HIS A 249 -2.93 -2.53 1.86
CA HIS A 249 -3.09 -2.79 0.43
C HIS A 249 -4.14 -3.88 0.14
N PRO A 250 -5.33 -3.51 -0.38
CA PRO A 250 -6.38 -4.47 -0.72
C PRO A 250 -6.14 -5.12 -2.10
N VAL A 251 -5.18 -6.05 -2.19
CA VAL A 251 -4.88 -6.78 -3.45
C VAL A 251 -6.03 -7.68 -3.88
N LEU A 252 -6.69 -8.36 -2.93
CA LEU A 252 -7.97 -9.05 -3.06
C LEU A 252 -8.13 -9.92 -4.33
N SER A 253 -7.17 -10.80 -4.61
CA SER A 253 -7.19 -11.67 -5.78
C SER A 253 -7.98 -12.97 -5.57
N GLY A 254 -8.47 -13.54 -6.67
CA GLY A 254 -9.20 -14.80 -6.63
C GLY A 254 -10.49 -14.70 -5.80
N PRO A 255 -10.74 -15.64 -4.85
CA PRO A 255 -11.99 -15.69 -4.08
C PRO A 255 -11.96 -14.79 -2.82
N ALA A 256 -11.17 -13.71 -2.83
CA ALA A 256 -10.89 -12.93 -1.61
C ALA A 256 -12.16 -12.28 -1.04
N TYR A 257 -12.97 -11.66 -1.91
CA TYR A 257 -14.22 -11.00 -1.51
C TYR A 257 -15.21 -11.99 -0.89
N GLU A 258 -15.43 -13.13 -1.56
CA GLU A 258 -16.33 -14.18 -1.07
C GLU A 258 -15.85 -14.73 0.28
N ARG A 259 -14.55 -15.01 0.43
CA ARG A 259 -13.97 -15.48 1.70
C ARG A 259 -14.16 -14.50 2.84
N ILE A 260 -14.01 -13.20 2.58
CA ILE A 260 -14.18 -12.17 3.61
C ILE A 260 -15.64 -12.11 4.05
N ASN A 261 -16.57 -12.12 3.09
CA ASN A 261 -18.00 -12.09 3.38
C ASN A 261 -18.46 -13.34 4.14
N ASP A 262 -17.91 -14.52 3.82
CA ASP A 262 -18.24 -15.79 4.49
C ASP A 262 -17.53 -15.98 5.85
N SER A 263 -16.46 -15.23 6.13
CA SER A 263 -15.67 -15.35 7.37
C SER A 263 -16.28 -14.63 8.56
N ALA A 264 -15.72 -14.88 9.74
CA ALA A 264 -16.09 -14.22 10.98
C ALA A 264 -15.58 -12.77 11.14
N LEU A 265 -14.97 -12.18 10.11
CA LEU A 265 -14.65 -10.75 10.09
C LEU A 265 -15.93 -9.91 10.13
N GLU A 266 -15.99 -8.95 11.05
CA GLU A 266 -17.07 -7.96 11.14
C GLU A 266 -16.82 -6.79 10.17
N GLU A 267 -15.56 -6.37 10.05
CA GLU A 267 -15.15 -5.23 9.22
C GLU A 267 -13.73 -5.43 8.69
N VAL A 268 -13.49 -5.02 7.44
CA VAL A 268 -12.18 -4.97 6.78
C VAL A 268 -11.90 -3.54 6.36
N ILE A 269 -11.13 -2.85 7.19
CA ILE A 269 -10.68 -1.47 7.02
C ILE A 269 -9.47 -1.50 6.09
N VAL A 270 -9.55 -0.80 4.97
CA VAL A 270 -8.48 -0.77 3.95
C VAL A 270 -8.14 0.66 3.58
N THR A 271 -6.96 0.86 2.98
CA THR A 271 -6.70 2.13 2.28
C THR A 271 -7.10 2.06 0.82
N ASP A 272 -7.20 3.21 0.16
CA ASP A 272 -7.39 3.30 -1.29
C ASP A 272 -6.08 3.25 -2.11
N THR A 273 -5.01 2.62 -1.60
CA THR A 273 -3.77 2.37 -2.38
C THR A 273 -3.98 1.46 -3.60
N ILE A 274 -5.03 0.64 -3.58
CA ILE A 274 -5.56 -0.17 -4.68
C ILE A 274 -7.09 0.02 -4.68
N PRO A 275 -7.76 0.23 -5.84
CA PRO A 275 -9.20 0.40 -5.86
C PRO A 275 -9.91 -0.94 -5.62
N LEU A 276 -11.00 -0.92 -4.84
CA LEU A 276 -11.85 -2.10 -4.69
C LEU A 276 -12.66 -2.36 -5.97
N ASN A 277 -12.96 -3.63 -6.23
CA ASN A 277 -13.87 -4.02 -7.31
C ASN A 277 -15.32 -3.70 -6.92
N SER A 278 -15.94 -2.74 -7.61
CA SER A 278 -17.33 -2.29 -7.38
C SER A 278 -18.39 -3.35 -7.71
N ASP A 279 -18.05 -4.38 -8.49
CA ASP A 279 -18.98 -5.46 -8.86
C ASP A 279 -19.08 -6.55 -7.78
N LYS A 280 -18.29 -6.43 -6.71
CA LYS A 280 -18.29 -7.36 -5.58
C LYS A 280 -19.14 -6.82 -4.44
N ASP A 281 -19.54 -7.72 -3.55
CA ASP A 281 -20.21 -7.32 -2.32
C ASP A 281 -19.18 -6.75 -1.34
N LEU A 282 -19.33 -5.46 -1.03
CA LEU A 282 -18.41 -4.66 -0.22
C LEU A 282 -18.97 -4.32 1.17
N HIS A 283 -20.04 -4.96 1.64
CA HIS A 283 -20.72 -4.55 2.89
C HIS A 283 -19.83 -4.59 4.15
N LYS A 284 -18.76 -5.40 4.16
CA LYS A 284 -17.78 -5.45 5.25
C LYS A 284 -16.61 -4.47 5.10
N PHE A 285 -16.51 -3.74 4.00
CA PHE A 285 -15.34 -2.92 3.71
C PHE A 285 -15.54 -1.45 4.10
N THR A 286 -14.56 -0.92 4.82
CA THR A 286 -14.41 0.52 5.05
C THR A 286 -13.14 0.99 4.37
N VAL A 287 -13.25 1.97 3.47
CA VAL A 287 -12.09 2.51 2.73
C VAL A 287 -11.68 3.85 3.30
N LEU A 288 -10.44 3.96 3.75
CA LEU A 288 -9.83 5.19 4.23
C LEU A 288 -8.89 5.77 3.16
N THR A 289 -9.08 7.05 2.83
CA THR A 289 -8.25 7.71 1.82
C THR A 289 -6.84 7.99 2.35
N ILE A 290 -5.83 7.77 1.51
CA ILE A 290 -4.44 8.20 1.79
C ILE A 290 -4.12 9.57 1.20
N ALA A 291 -5.09 10.21 0.55
CA ALA A 291 -4.87 11.41 -0.26
C ALA A 291 -4.23 12.57 0.53
N ASP A 292 -4.77 12.87 1.72
CA ASP A 292 -4.29 13.98 2.54
C ASP A 292 -2.85 13.76 3.03
N MET A 293 -2.53 12.52 3.41
CA MET A 293 -1.18 12.16 3.82
C MET A 293 -0.17 12.34 2.68
N PHE A 294 -0.50 11.86 1.47
CA PHE A 294 0.39 12.03 0.32
C PHE A 294 0.49 13.48 -0.14
N ALA A 295 -0.59 14.25 -0.08
CA ALA A 295 -0.58 15.69 -0.39
C ALA A 295 0.34 16.46 0.57
N ASP A 296 0.26 16.22 1.88
CA ASP A 296 1.15 16.84 2.88
C ASP A 296 2.62 16.46 2.63
N VAL A 297 2.90 15.20 2.32
CA VAL A 297 4.28 14.75 2.01
C VAL A 297 4.82 15.41 0.74
N ILE A 298 4.02 15.52 -0.32
CA ILE A 298 4.37 16.23 -1.55
C ILE A 298 4.70 17.70 -1.25
N GLU A 299 3.87 18.37 -0.45
CA GLU A 299 4.10 19.75 -0.03
C GLU A 299 5.42 19.89 0.74
N ARG A 300 5.67 19.01 1.70
CA ARG A 300 6.88 19.05 2.54
C ARG A 300 8.14 18.81 1.73
N VAL A 301 8.13 17.81 0.86
CA VAL A 301 9.28 17.49 0.00
C VAL A 301 9.57 18.64 -0.96
N HIS A 302 8.53 19.28 -1.50
CA HIS A 302 8.69 20.46 -2.35
C HIS A 302 9.29 21.65 -1.59
N ASN A 303 8.82 21.88 -0.35
CA ASN A 303 9.21 23.01 0.48
C ASN A 303 10.40 22.73 1.41
N TYR A 304 11.11 21.61 1.23
CA TYR A 304 12.24 21.19 2.06
C TYR A 304 11.90 21.11 3.57
N LYS A 305 10.64 20.80 3.91
CA LYS A 305 10.19 20.59 5.28
C LYS A 305 10.46 19.15 5.71
N GLU A 306 10.56 18.94 7.01
CA GLU A 306 10.75 17.63 7.60
C GLU A 306 9.51 16.74 7.43
N ILE A 307 9.72 15.47 7.05
CA ILE A 307 8.67 14.45 6.88
C ILE A 307 8.51 13.59 8.14
N SER A 308 9.57 13.48 8.96
CA SER A 308 9.64 12.57 10.12
C SER A 308 8.48 12.75 11.11
N SER A 309 7.94 13.96 11.22
CA SER A 309 6.86 14.32 12.14
C SER A 309 5.51 13.65 11.84
N ILE A 310 5.36 13.03 10.66
CA ILE A 310 4.13 12.34 10.24
C ILE A 310 4.16 10.85 10.63
N PHE A 311 5.34 10.29 10.92
CA PHE A 311 5.50 8.85 11.10
C PHE A 311 5.34 8.43 12.56
N PHE A 312 4.27 7.69 12.85
CA PHE A 312 4.14 6.89 14.07
C PHE A 312 4.88 5.56 13.84
N LYS A 313 6.12 5.47 14.33
CA LYS A 313 6.97 4.26 14.29
C LYS A 313 6.90 3.44 15.57
#